data_AF-A0A1C0V299-F1
#
_entry.id   AF-A0A1C0V299-F1
#
_cell.length_a   1.000
_cell.length_b   1.000
_cell.length_c   1.000
_cell.angle_alpha   90.00
_cell.angle_beta   90.00
_cell.angle_gamma   90.00
#
_symmetry.space_group_name_H-M   'P 1'
#
loop_
_entity.id
_entity.type
_entity.pdbx_description
1 polymer ?
#
loop_
_entity_poly.entity_id
_entity_poly.type
_entity_poly.pdbx_seq_one_letter_code
_entity_poly.pdbx_strand_id
1 'polypeptide(L)'
;MQGSAVDSQQSIALESTSHGSEEHHPDLRLFGIALFLVAEAMIFLGLFAAYLTFRSVAPSWPPEGTPKLELLLPGINTLILISSSFVIHKGDDAIRANDVKGMRLWFGITAAMGAIFLVGQLYEYFHLEFSLTTNLFASTFYVLTGFHGLHVCFGLFLILAVLWRSRREGHYSNQSKFGIEAAELYWHFVDVVWIVLFALLYLL
;
A
#
# COMPACT_ATOMS: atom_id res chain seq x y z
N MET A 1 54.20 39.80 35.59
CA MET A 1 53.88 38.82 34.53
C MET A 1 52.88 37.81 35.07
N GLN A 2 51.59 38.17 35.10
CA GLN A 2 50.47 37.29 35.47
C GLN A 2 49.28 37.76 34.62
N GLY A 3 48.86 36.98 33.61
CA GLY A 3 47.76 37.41 32.75
C GLY A 3 47.52 36.60 31.48
N SER A 4 47.76 35.28 31.47
CA SER A 4 47.54 34.48 30.25
C SER A 4 46.77 33.15 30.48
N ALA A 5 46.43 32.80 31.72
CA ALA A 5 45.76 31.54 32.04
C ALA A 5 44.23 31.64 32.21
N VAL A 6 43.68 32.85 32.34
CA VAL A 6 42.23 33.06 32.57
C VAL A 6 41.45 33.06 31.24
N ASP A 7 42.06 33.53 30.16
CA ASP A 7 41.42 33.67 28.84
C ASP A 7 41.23 32.33 28.10
N SER A 8 42.09 31.36 28.38
CA SER A 8 42.02 30.00 27.81
C SER A 8 40.92 29.15 28.44
N GLN A 9 40.61 29.32 29.73
CA GLN A 9 39.48 28.60 30.34
C GLN A 9 38.13 29.18 29.93
N GLN A 10 38.06 30.49 29.69
CA GLN A 10 36.82 31.16 29.28
C GLN A 10 36.46 30.86 27.81
N SER A 11 37.47 30.73 26.94
CA SER A 11 37.29 30.27 25.55
C SER A 11 36.87 28.80 25.47
N ILE A 12 37.45 27.91 26.29
CA ILE A 12 37.04 26.49 26.35
C ILE A 12 35.60 26.35 26.88
N ALA A 13 35.17 27.18 27.84
CA ALA A 13 33.80 27.18 28.36
C ALA A 13 32.78 27.77 27.36
N LEU A 14 33.19 28.72 26.52
CA LEU A 14 32.37 29.27 25.43
C LEU A 14 32.25 28.29 24.24
N GLU A 15 33.28 27.50 23.96
CA GLU A 15 33.28 26.52 22.87
C GLU A 15 32.49 25.24 23.22
N SER A 16 32.43 24.85 24.51
CA SER A 16 31.56 23.76 24.98
C SER A 16 30.07 24.12 25.02
N THR A 17 29.73 25.38 24.76
CA THR A 17 28.34 25.86 24.65
C THR A 17 27.96 26.13 23.20
N SER A 18 28.62 25.50 22.22
CA SER A 18 27.97 25.16 20.96
C SER A 18 27.22 23.85 21.16
N HIS A 19 26.16 23.90 21.99
CA HIS A 19 25.06 22.96 21.83
C HIS A 19 24.54 23.20 20.42
N GLY A 20 25.07 22.44 19.45
CA GLY A 20 24.37 22.15 18.22
C GLY A 20 23.05 21.56 18.68
N SER A 21 22.02 22.40 18.74
CA SER A 21 20.65 21.95 18.68
C SER A 21 20.58 21.16 17.38
N GLU A 22 20.75 19.84 17.47
CA GLU A 22 20.28 18.96 16.43
C GLU A 22 18.79 19.27 16.33
N GLU A 23 18.43 20.15 15.38
CA GLU A 23 17.05 20.34 14.99
C GLU A 23 16.62 18.98 14.48
N HIS A 24 15.96 18.22 15.36
CA HIS A 24 15.36 16.95 15.06
C HIS A 24 14.14 17.26 14.18
N HIS A 25 14.41 17.52 12.89
CA HIS A 25 13.36 17.76 11.93
C HIS A 25 12.47 16.51 11.88
N PRO A 26 11.16 16.64 12.09
CA PRO A 26 10.25 15.51 12.03
C PRO A 26 10.36 14.85 10.65
N ASP A 27 10.39 13.52 10.60
CA ASP A 27 10.42 12.80 9.33
C ASP A 27 9.07 12.94 8.62
N LEU A 28 9.01 13.87 7.67
CA LEU A 28 7.81 14.19 6.88
C LEU A 28 7.61 13.25 5.68
N ARG A 29 8.50 12.26 5.46
CA ARG A 29 8.41 11.40 4.28
C ARG A 29 7.17 10.51 4.31
N LEU A 30 6.87 9.91 5.46
CA LEU A 30 5.64 9.11 5.64
C LEU A 30 4.38 9.98 5.56
N PHE A 31 4.45 11.22 6.06
CA PHE A 31 3.36 12.18 5.88
C PHE A 31 3.10 12.46 4.39
N GLY A 32 4.15 12.61 3.59
CA GLY A 32 4.03 12.75 2.14
C GLY A 32 3.35 11.55 1.47
N ILE A 33 3.71 10.32 1.88
CA ILE A 33 3.04 9.10 1.40
C ILE A 33 1.56 9.08 1.83
N ALA A 34 1.26 9.42 3.08
CA ALA A 34 -0.12 9.47 3.55
C ALA A 34 -0.96 10.48 2.77
N LEU A 35 -0.44 11.68 2.49
CA LEU A 35 -1.13 12.69 1.69
C LEU A 35 -1.36 12.23 0.24
N PHE A 36 -0.37 11.57 -0.36
CA PHE A 36 -0.52 10.94 -1.66
C PHE A 36 -1.64 9.88 -1.65
N LEU A 37 -1.67 9.01 -0.65
CA LEU A 37 -2.73 7.99 -0.50
C LEU A 37 -4.11 8.59 -0.29
N VAL A 38 -4.23 9.73 0.40
CA VAL A 38 -5.50 10.47 0.51
C VAL A 38 -5.96 10.95 -0.86
N ALA A 39 -5.05 11.44 -1.71
CA ALA A 39 -5.41 11.85 -3.07
C ALA A 39 -5.89 10.66 -3.91
N GLU A 40 -5.19 9.51 -3.85
CA GLU A 40 -5.64 8.27 -4.51
C GLU A 40 -7.00 7.79 -3.98
N ALA A 41 -7.23 7.90 -2.66
CA ALA A 41 -8.51 7.56 -2.04
C ALA A 41 -9.66 8.42 -2.59
N MET A 42 -9.42 9.69 -2.89
CA MET A 42 -10.43 10.57 -3.50
C MET A 42 -10.77 10.17 -4.94
N ILE A 43 -9.80 9.66 -5.70
CA ILE A 43 -10.05 9.11 -7.04
C ILE A 43 -10.97 7.90 -6.93
N PHE A 44 -10.66 6.94 -6.04
CA PHE A 44 -11.53 5.78 -5.79
C PHE A 44 -12.92 6.20 -5.31
N LEU A 45 -13.01 7.19 -4.41
CA LEU A 45 -14.29 7.69 -3.93
C LEU A 45 -15.15 8.26 -5.06
N GLY A 46 -14.54 8.97 -6.01
CA GLY A 46 -15.23 9.43 -7.22
C GLY A 46 -15.76 8.29 -8.08
N LEU A 47 -14.96 7.24 -8.27
CA LEU A 47 -15.39 6.04 -9.02
C LEU A 47 -16.50 5.27 -8.29
N PHE A 48 -16.42 5.13 -6.96
CA PHE A 48 -17.48 4.52 -6.14
C PHE A 48 -18.78 5.33 -6.20
N ALA A 49 -18.69 6.66 -6.09
CA ALA A 49 -19.84 7.54 -6.20
C ALA A 49 -20.51 7.42 -7.58
N ALA A 50 -19.72 7.33 -8.65
CA ALA A 50 -20.24 7.09 -10.00
C ALA A 50 -20.99 5.75 -10.09
N TYR A 51 -20.39 4.65 -9.62
CA TYR A 51 -21.04 3.33 -9.60
C TYR A 51 -22.34 3.33 -8.80
N LEU A 52 -22.34 3.90 -7.59
CA LEU A 52 -23.53 3.98 -6.74
C LEU A 52 -24.63 4.85 -7.36
N THR A 53 -24.26 5.92 -8.07
CA THR A 53 -25.22 6.77 -8.79
C THR A 53 -25.85 6.00 -9.96
N PHE A 54 -25.06 5.28 -10.75
CA PHE A 54 -25.62 4.45 -11.83
C PHE A 54 -26.53 3.36 -11.32
N ARG A 55 -26.14 2.72 -10.22
CA ARG A 55 -26.96 1.72 -9.55
C ARG A 55 -28.28 2.29 -9.02
N SER A 56 -28.27 3.49 -8.44
CA SER A 56 -29.47 4.05 -7.81
C SER A 56 -30.53 4.52 -8.81
N VAL A 57 -30.11 4.86 -10.04
CA VAL A 57 -31.02 5.30 -11.11
C VAL A 57 -31.42 4.18 -12.07
N ALA A 58 -30.71 3.04 -12.05
CA ALA A 58 -31.02 1.91 -12.91
C ALA A 58 -32.28 1.17 -12.42
N PRO A 59 -33.20 0.77 -13.33
CA PRO A 59 -34.41 0.01 -12.96
C PRO A 59 -34.13 -1.36 -12.33
N SER A 60 -33.04 -2.01 -12.75
CA SER A 60 -32.52 -3.26 -12.22
C SER A 60 -30.99 -3.23 -12.23
N TRP A 61 -30.37 -3.80 -11.19
CA TRP A 61 -28.92 -3.84 -11.05
C TRP A 61 -28.46 -5.19 -10.51
N PRO A 62 -27.60 -5.94 -11.24
CA PRO A 62 -27.12 -5.65 -12.60
C PRO A 62 -28.25 -5.60 -13.65
N PRO A 63 -28.03 -4.94 -14.82
CA PRO A 63 -29.01 -4.93 -15.91
C PRO A 63 -29.42 -6.33 -16.34
N GLU A 64 -30.67 -6.50 -16.78
CA GLU A 64 -31.19 -7.80 -17.25
C GLU A 64 -30.31 -8.41 -18.34
N GLY A 65 -30.10 -9.72 -18.28
CA GLY A 65 -29.22 -10.44 -19.19
C GLY A 65 -27.74 -10.39 -18.82
N THR A 66 -27.35 -9.75 -17.71
CA THR A 66 -25.99 -9.86 -17.17
C THR A 66 -25.77 -11.28 -16.62
N PRO A 67 -24.75 -12.02 -17.09
CA PRO A 67 -24.38 -13.32 -16.56
C PRO A 67 -24.09 -13.27 -15.06
N LYS A 68 -24.39 -14.35 -14.34
CA LYS A 68 -24.12 -14.41 -12.89
C LYS A 68 -22.61 -14.40 -12.66
N LEU A 69 -22.17 -13.58 -11.71
CA LEU A 69 -20.79 -13.59 -11.25
C LEU A 69 -20.51 -14.87 -10.46
N GLU A 70 -19.34 -15.46 -10.71
CA GLU A 70 -18.79 -16.51 -9.87
C GLU A 70 -18.24 -15.86 -8.59
N LEU A 71 -18.60 -16.42 -7.43
CA LEU A 71 -18.30 -15.82 -6.12
C LEU A 71 -17.16 -16.54 -5.38
N LEU A 72 -16.86 -17.77 -5.75
CA LEU A 72 -15.93 -18.60 -4.98
C LEU A 72 -14.49 -18.22 -5.29
N LEU A 73 -14.11 -18.03 -6.56
CA LEU A 73 -12.76 -17.60 -6.91
C LEU A 73 -12.46 -16.17 -6.43
N PRO A 74 -13.31 -15.14 -6.69
CA PRO A 74 -13.11 -13.80 -6.11
C PRO A 74 -13.13 -13.80 -4.58
N GLY A 75 -13.94 -14.65 -3.95
CA GLY A 75 -13.96 -14.81 -2.50
C GLY A 75 -12.65 -15.35 -1.93
N ILE A 76 -12.07 -16.37 -2.57
CA ILE A 76 -10.76 -16.92 -2.19
C ILE A 76 -9.67 -15.88 -2.42
N ASN A 77 -9.65 -15.20 -3.57
CA ASN A 77 -8.67 -14.15 -3.86
C ASN A 77 -8.74 -13.01 -2.83
N THR A 78 -9.96 -12.63 -2.43
CA THR A 78 -10.19 -11.62 -1.40
C THR A 78 -9.64 -12.06 -0.05
N LEU A 79 -9.87 -13.32 0.36
CA LEU A 79 -9.30 -13.85 1.59
C LEU A 79 -7.77 -13.85 1.57
N ILE A 80 -7.17 -14.22 0.43
CA ILE A 80 -5.71 -14.18 0.24
C ILE A 80 -5.21 -12.74 0.40
N LEU A 81 -5.83 -11.78 -0.28
CA LEU A 81 -5.39 -10.39 -0.25
C LEU A 81 -5.50 -9.81 1.17
N ILE A 82 -6.64 -9.95 1.85
CA ILE A 82 -6.83 -9.49 3.24
C ILE A 82 -5.83 -10.16 4.19
N SER A 83 -5.56 -11.46 4.00
CA SER A 83 -4.56 -12.17 4.80
C SER A 83 -3.16 -11.60 4.58
N SER A 84 -2.85 -11.13 3.36
CA SER A 84 -1.54 -10.58 3.00
C SER A 84 -1.18 -9.30 3.76
N SER A 85 -2.17 -8.49 4.15
CA SER A 85 -1.99 -7.36 5.07
C SER A 85 -1.36 -7.78 6.40
N PHE A 86 -1.82 -8.86 7.01
CA PHE A 86 -1.21 -9.35 8.27
C PHE A 86 0.20 -9.89 8.05
N VAL A 87 0.47 -10.46 6.87
CA VAL A 87 1.78 -11.00 6.50
C VAL A 87 2.79 -9.87 6.31
N ILE A 88 2.44 -8.79 5.61
CA ILE A 88 3.36 -7.66 5.40
C ILE A 88 3.66 -6.92 6.70
N HIS A 89 2.67 -6.79 7.60
CA HIS A 89 2.85 -6.19 8.91
C HIS A 89 3.88 -6.94 9.76
N LYS A 90 3.88 -8.29 9.72
CA LYS A 90 4.92 -9.10 10.37
C LYS A 90 6.32 -8.84 9.81
N GLY A 91 6.42 -8.40 8.57
CA GLY A 91 7.68 -7.96 7.97
C GLY A 91 8.18 -6.64 8.56
N ASP A 92 7.29 -5.71 8.85
CA ASP A 92 7.63 -4.47 9.56
C ASP A 92 8.05 -4.74 11.01
N ASP A 93 7.32 -5.60 11.72
CA ASP A 93 7.73 -6.06 13.06
C ASP A 93 9.13 -6.67 13.07
N ALA A 94 9.45 -7.48 12.06
CA ALA A 94 10.78 -8.08 11.93
C ALA A 94 11.88 -7.02 11.75
N ILE A 95 11.67 -5.97 10.93
CA ILE A 95 12.69 -4.93 10.78
C ILE A 95 12.81 -4.04 12.03
N ARG A 96 11.74 -3.84 12.79
CA ARG A 96 11.80 -3.16 14.10
C ARG A 96 12.70 -3.91 15.08
N ALA A 97 12.75 -5.24 14.99
CA ALA A 97 13.68 -6.09 15.72
C ALA A 97 15.08 -6.21 15.07
N ASN A 98 15.37 -5.43 14.01
CA ASN A 98 16.56 -5.52 13.16
C ASN A 98 16.75 -6.90 12.46
N ASP A 99 15.70 -7.70 12.34
CA ASP A 99 15.73 -8.95 11.58
C ASP A 99 15.40 -8.72 10.10
N VAL A 100 16.44 -8.39 9.33
CA VAL A 100 16.33 -8.21 7.87
C VAL A 100 15.95 -9.52 7.16
N LYS A 101 16.34 -10.69 7.69
CA LYS A 101 16.00 -11.98 7.07
C LYS A 101 14.52 -12.29 7.24
N GLY A 102 13.99 -12.06 8.44
CA GLY A 102 12.56 -12.15 8.74
C GLY A 102 11.74 -11.20 7.87
N MET A 103 12.16 -9.93 7.78
CA MET A 103 11.51 -8.95 6.91
C MET A 103 11.46 -9.41 5.45
N ARG A 104 12.59 -9.90 4.90
CA ARG A 104 12.65 -10.43 3.53
C ARG A 104 11.72 -11.64 3.31
N LEU A 105 11.62 -12.53 4.30
CA LEU A 105 10.74 -13.68 4.22
C LEU A 105 9.28 -13.25 4.16
N TRP A 106 8.84 -12.41 5.09
CA TRP A 106 7.45 -11.95 5.15
C TRP A 106 7.05 -11.12 3.93
N PHE A 107 7.89 -10.17 3.50
CA PHE A 107 7.66 -9.41 2.26
C PHE A 107 7.65 -10.32 1.02
N GLY A 108 8.48 -11.37 1.00
CA GLY A 108 8.48 -12.37 -0.07
C GLY A 108 7.17 -13.17 -0.13
N ILE A 109 6.62 -13.56 1.02
CA ILE A 109 5.32 -14.24 1.11
C ILE A 109 4.21 -13.29 0.65
N THR A 110 4.20 -12.03 1.12
CA THR A 110 3.22 -11.03 0.66
C THR A 110 3.28 -10.82 -0.85
N ALA A 111 4.49 -10.72 -1.42
CA ALA A 111 4.66 -10.59 -2.87
C ALA A 111 4.05 -11.78 -3.64
N ALA A 112 4.23 -13.01 -3.14
CA ALA A 112 3.62 -14.19 -3.72
C ALA A 112 2.09 -14.16 -3.63
N MET A 113 1.53 -13.76 -2.49
CA MET A 113 0.09 -13.64 -2.28
C MET A 113 -0.53 -12.57 -3.20
N GLY A 114 0.12 -11.41 -3.34
CA GLY A 114 -0.29 -10.36 -4.28
C GLY A 114 -0.22 -10.80 -5.74
N ALA A 115 0.81 -11.56 -6.12
CA ALA A 115 0.91 -12.14 -7.47
C ALA A 115 -0.21 -13.15 -7.74
N ILE A 116 -0.54 -14.01 -6.76
CA ILE A 116 -1.65 -14.96 -6.86
C ILE A 116 -2.97 -14.21 -7.05
N PHE A 117 -3.20 -13.14 -6.28
CA PHE A 117 -4.37 -12.28 -6.44
C PHE A 117 -4.47 -11.70 -7.85
N LEU A 118 -3.39 -11.12 -8.39
CA LEU A 118 -3.38 -10.55 -9.74
C LEU A 118 -3.65 -11.59 -10.83
N VAL A 119 -3.05 -12.78 -10.72
CA VAL A 119 -3.32 -13.89 -11.65
C VAL A 119 -4.77 -14.36 -11.53
N GLY A 120 -5.30 -14.46 -10.31
CA GLY A 120 -6.70 -14.79 -10.07
C GLY A 120 -7.66 -13.77 -10.68
N GLN A 121 -7.35 -12.47 -10.55
CA GLN A 121 -8.14 -11.40 -11.15
C GLN A 121 -8.10 -11.45 -12.68
N LEU A 122 -6.94 -11.71 -13.25
CA LEU A 122 -6.79 -11.85 -14.70
C LEU A 122 -7.52 -13.09 -15.22
N TYR A 123 -7.46 -14.21 -14.48
CA TYR A 123 -8.21 -15.41 -14.78
C TYR A 123 -9.71 -15.13 -14.79
N GLU A 124 -10.22 -14.41 -13.79
CA GLU A 124 -11.62 -14.00 -13.76
C GLU A 124 -11.99 -13.21 -15.02
N TYR A 125 -11.20 -12.21 -15.42
CA TYR A 125 -11.46 -11.44 -16.64
C TYR A 125 -11.55 -12.28 -17.92
N PHE A 126 -10.80 -13.37 -18.02
CA PHE A 126 -10.88 -14.28 -19.16
C PHE A 126 -12.07 -15.25 -19.10
N HIS A 127 -12.69 -15.43 -17.94
CA HIS A 127 -13.83 -16.33 -17.73
C HIS A 127 -15.18 -15.60 -17.58
N LEU A 128 -15.17 -14.26 -17.54
CA LEU A 128 -16.40 -13.48 -17.57
C LEU A 128 -17.04 -13.54 -18.96
N GLU A 129 -18.34 -13.78 -18.99
CA GLU A 129 -19.15 -13.83 -20.21
C GLU A 129 -19.56 -12.43 -20.73
N PHE A 130 -19.07 -11.35 -20.09
CA PHE A 130 -19.32 -9.98 -20.48
C PHE A 130 -18.02 -9.20 -20.70
N SER A 131 -18.07 -8.21 -21.58
CA SER A 131 -16.95 -7.33 -21.95
C SER A 131 -17.19 -5.90 -21.46
N LEU A 132 -16.17 -5.06 -21.55
CA LEU A 132 -16.19 -3.63 -21.20
C LEU A 132 -17.35 -2.86 -21.84
N THR A 133 -17.83 -3.28 -22.99
CA THR A 133 -18.90 -2.60 -23.76
C THR A 133 -20.27 -3.27 -23.65
N THR A 134 -20.41 -4.34 -22.86
CA THR A 134 -21.65 -5.12 -22.79
C THR A 134 -22.80 -4.32 -22.18
N ASN A 135 -22.57 -3.69 -21.03
CA ASN A 135 -23.54 -2.83 -20.36
C ASN A 135 -22.85 -1.95 -19.31
N LEU A 136 -23.61 -1.04 -18.69
CA LEU A 136 -23.10 -0.08 -17.73
C LEU A 136 -22.48 -0.74 -16.48
N PHE A 137 -23.03 -1.88 -16.02
CA PHE A 137 -22.45 -2.65 -14.92
C PHE A 137 -21.07 -3.20 -15.32
N ALA A 138 -20.96 -3.84 -16.48
CA ALA A 138 -19.71 -4.39 -16.97
C ALA A 138 -18.63 -3.31 -17.15
N SER A 139 -18.98 -2.16 -17.75
CA SER A 139 -18.04 -1.04 -17.91
C SER A 139 -17.53 -0.54 -16.56
N THR A 140 -18.43 -0.31 -15.60
CA THR A 140 -18.04 0.18 -14.27
C THR A 140 -17.28 -0.85 -13.45
N PHE A 141 -17.65 -2.13 -13.55
CA PHE A 141 -16.93 -3.26 -12.96
C PHE A 141 -15.45 -3.24 -13.40
N TYR A 142 -15.19 -3.32 -14.71
CA TYR A 142 -13.82 -3.37 -15.23
C TYR A 142 -13.01 -2.10 -14.96
N VAL A 143 -13.62 -0.91 -14.98
CA VAL A 143 -12.91 0.34 -14.63
C VAL A 143 -12.51 0.32 -13.16
N LEU A 144 -13.41 -0.06 -12.26
CA LEU A 144 -13.16 -0.12 -10.82
C LEU A 144 -12.12 -1.18 -10.46
N THR A 145 -12.34 -2.44 -10.87
CA THR A 145 -11.45 -3.55 -10.55
C THR A 145 -10.14 -3.46 -11.32
N GLY A 146 -10.15 -2.90 -12.54
CA GLY A 146 -8.96 -2.68 -13.35
C GLY A 146 -8.07 -1.59 -12.77
N PHE A 147 -8.63 -0.44 -12.38
CA PHE A 147 -7.87 0.63 -11.73
C PHE A 147 -7.26 0.16 -10.40
N HIS A 148 -8.02 -0.62 -9.63
CA HIS A 148 -7.50 -1.28 -8.44
C HIS A 148 -6.40 -2.31 -8.75
N GLY A 149 -6.58 -3.15 -9.77
CA GLY A 149 -5.56 -4.13 -10.19
C GLY A 149 -4.24 -3.45 -10.59
N LEU A 150 -4.30 -2.26 -11.21
CA LEU A 150 -3.11 -1.45 -11.47
C LEU A 150 -2.42 -0.99 -10.17
N HIS A 151 -3.19 -0.61 -9.15
CA HIS A 151 -2.66 -0.26 -7.83
C HIS A 151 -2.00 -1.45 -7.13
N VAL A 152 -2.63 -2.62 -7.14
CA VAL A 152 -2.04 -3.85 -6.60
C VAL A 152 -0.73 -4.18 -7.32
N CYS A 153 -0.70 -4.05 -8.65
CA CYS A 153 0.49 -4.25 -9.45
C CYS A 153 1.62 -3.27 -9.05
N PHE A 154 1.30 -1.98 -8.90
CA PHE A 154 2.26 -1.00 -8.42
C PHE A 154 2.75 -1.30 -7.00
N GLY A 155 1.86 -1.66 -6.08
CA GLY A 155 2.22 -2.09 -4.72
C GLY A 155 3.15 -3.31 -4.74
N LEU A 156 2.92 -4.26 -5.64
CA LEU A 156 3.77 -5.45 -5.79
C LEU A 156 5.16 -5.04 -6.28
N PHE A 157 5.25 -4.10 -7.22
CA PHE A 157 6.54 -3.51 -7.62
C PHE A 157 7.25 -2.82 -6.46
N LEU A 158 6.55 -2.09 -5.58
CA LEU A 158 7.14 -1.48 -4.40
C LEU A 158 7.71 -2.54 -3.43
N ILE A 159 6.96 -3.61 -3.16
CA ILE A 159 7.42 -4.73 -2.32
C ILE A 159 8.66 -5.38 -2.94
N LEU A 160 8.64 -5.66 -4.25
CA LEU A 160 9.79 -6.22 -4.95
C LEU A 160 11.00 -5.28 -4.94
N ALA A 161 10.79 -3.97 -5.03
CA ALA A 161 11.86 -2.97 -4.93
C ALA A 161 12.47 -2.95 -3.53
N VAL A 162 11.66 -3.06 -2.46
CA VAL A 162 12.13 -3.22 -1.08
C VAL A 162 12.95 -4.51 -0.94
N LEU A 163 12.44 -5.63 -1.42
CA LEU A 163 13.16 -6.92 -1.40
C LEU A 163 14.48 -6.85 -2.15
N TRP A 164 14.50 -6.24 -3.34
CA TRP A 164 15.70 -6.06 -4.14
C TRP A 164 16.73 -5.20 -3.41
N ARG A 165 16.31 -4.03 -2.92
CA ARG A 165 17.16 -3.07 -2.22
C ARG A 165 17.68 -3.62 -0.90
N SER A 166 16.90 -4.50 -0.26
CA SER A 166 17.30 -5.17 0.98
C SER A 166 18.51 -6.07 0.80
N ARG A 167 18.80 -6.58 -0.42
CA ARG A 167 19.95 -7.45 -0.70
C ARG A 167 21.29 -6.77 -0.43
N ARG A 168 21.33 -5.43 -0.44
CA ARG A 168 22.52 -4.67 -0.05
C ARG A 168 22.67 -4.69 1.47
N GLU A 169 23.82 -5.15 1.94
CA GLU A 169 24.12 -5.21 3.38
C GLU A 169 24.04 -3.82 4.03
N GLY A 170 23.49 -3.76 5.24
CA GLY A 170 23.33 -2.52 6.00
C GLY A 170 22.31 -1.52 5.45
N HIS A 171 21.58 -1.84 4.38
CA HIS A 171 20.64 -0.90 3.77
C HIS A 171 19.41 -0.63 4.67
N TYR A 172 18.81 -1.69 5.20
CA TYR A 172 17.68 -1.60 6.12
C TYR A 172 18.11 -1.95 7.54
N SER A 173 17.60 -1.16 8.48
CA SER A 173 17.72 -1.32 9.93
C SER A 173 16.49 -0.69 10.57
N ASN A 174 16.31 -0.84 11.88
CA ASN A 174 15.23 -0.16 12.60
C ASN A 174 15.28 1.38 12.44
N GLN A 175 16.47 1.95 12.19
CA GLN A 175 16.63 3.40 11.97
C GLN A 175 16.44 3.81 10.50
N SER A 176 16.56 2.86 9.55
CA SER A 176 16.54 3.12 8.11
C SER A 176 15.47 2.31 7.38
N LYS A 177 14.25 2.27 7.92
CA LYS A 177 13.13 1.43 7.44
C LYS A 177 12.05 2.12 6.62
N PHE A 178 12.22 3.41 6.29
CA PHE A 178 11.22 4.18 5.54
C PHE A 178 10.61 3.46 4.32
N GLY A 179 11.43 2.79 3.50
CA GLY A 179 10.92 2.09 2.31
C GLY A 179 10.01 0.90 2.63
N ILE A 180 10.22 0.25 3.78
CA ILE A 180 9.39 -0.86 4.28
C ILE A 180 8.06 -0.29 4.76
N GLU A 181 8.09 0.72 5.62
CA GLU A 181 6.89 1.37 6.17
C GLU A 181 6.04 2.01 5.07
N ALA A 182 6.66 2.64 4.07
CA ALA A 182 5.94 3.21 2.93
C ALA A 182 5.27 2.14 2.06
N ALA A 183 5.94 1.01 1.81
CA ALA A 183 5.38 -0.10 1.04
C ALA A 183 4.26 -0.81 1.80
N GLU A 184 4.42 -1.02 3.11
CA GLU A 184 3.39 -1.56 4.00
C GLU A 184 2.14 -0.67 4.01
N LEU A 185 2.31 0.64 4.23
CA LEU A 185 1.20 1.59 4.25
C LEU A 185 0.44 1.63 2.92
N TYR A 186 1.17 1.61 1.79
CA TYR A 186 0.55 1.53 0.47
C TYR A 186 -0.21 0.21 0.28
N TRP A 187 0.37 -0.92 0.70
CA TRP A 187 -0.27 -2.23 0.55
C TRP A 187 -1.57 -2.34 1.36
N HIS A 188 -1.57 -1.87 2.61
CA HIS A 188 -2.78 -1.80 3.42
C HIS A 188 -3.86 -0.91 2.82
N PHE A 189 -3.48 0.24 2.24
CA PHE A 189 -4.44 1.10 1.53
C PHE A 189 -5.13 0.35 0.39
N VAL A 190 -4.34 -0.35 -0.44
CA VAL A 190 -4.87 -1.14 -1.55
C VAL A 190 -5.83 -2.22 -1.03
N ASP A 191 -5.45 -2.98 0.01
CA ASP A 191 -6.31 -4.00 0.60
C ASP A 191 -7.65 -3.43 1.10
N VAL A 192 -7.64 -2.27 1.77
CA VAL A 192 -8.88 -1.60 2.24
C VAL A 192 -9.78 -1.20 1.07
N VAL A 193 -9.21 -0.65 0.00
CA VAL A 193 -9.96 -0.32 -1.21
C VAL A 193 -10.60 -1.57 -1.83
N TRP A 194 -9.88 -2.70 -1.82
CA TRP A 194 -10.42 -3.97 -2.32
C TRP A 194 -11.62 -4.46 -1.51
N ILE A 195 -11.57 -4.35 -0.17
CA ILE A 195 -12.69 -4.76 0.69
C ILE A 195 -13.97 -3.99 0.31
N VAL A 196 -13.84 -2.68 0.09
CA VAL A 196 -14.97 -1.84 -0.35
C VAL A 196 -15.45 -2.24 -1.74
N LEU A 197 -14.53 -2.48 -2.69
CA LEU A 197 -14.85 -2.95 -4.04
C LEU A 197 -15.60 -4.28 -4.03
N PHE A 198 -15.09 -5.25 -3.29
CA PHE A 198 -15.68 -6.58 -3.19
C PHE A 198 -17.11 -6.49 -2.65
N ALA A 199 -17.31 -5.69 -1.59
CA ALA A 199 -18.64 -5.45 -1.03
C ALA A 199 -19.60 -4.80 -2.05
N LEU A 200 -19.14 -3.79 -2.79
CA LEU A 200 -19.99 -3.04 -3.74
C LEU A 200 -20.33 -3.83 -5.02
N LEU A 201 -19.43 -4.70 -5.49
CA LEU A 201 -19.57 -5.38 -6.78
C LEU A 201 -20.13 -6.80 -6.65
N TYR A 202 -19.79 -7.53 -5.59
CA TYR A 202 -20.14 -8.95 -5.44
C TYR A 202 -21.22 -9.21 -4.39
N LEU A 203 -21.34 -8.35 -3.36
CA LEU A 203 -22.29 -8.56 -2.26
C LEU A 203 -23.54 -7.67 -2.36
N LEU A 204 -23.37 -6.42 -2.80
CA LEU A 204 -24.46 -5.47 -3.03
C LEU A 204 -25.06 -5.74 -4.39
#